data_AF-A0A2N3LF23-F1
#
_entry.id   AF-A0A2N3LF23-F1
#
_cell.length_a   1.000
_cell.length_b   1.000
_cell.length_c   1.000
_cell.angle_alpha   90.00
_cell.angle_beta   90.00
_cell.angle_gamma   90.00
#
_symmetry.space_group_name_H-M   'P 1'
#
loop_
_entity.id
_entity.type
_entity.pdbx_description
1 polymer ?
#
loop_
_entity_poly.entity_id
_entity_poly.type
_entity_poly.pdbx_seq_one_letter_code
_entity_poly.pdbx_strand_id
1 'polypeptide(L)' 'MLQHAMTIRKWIDELNELAWSNVPDIEHKHEEYIANMSTLFQQLQQEYGMTKQMFSALTEQALTL' A
#
# COMPACT_ATOMS: atom_id res chain seq x y z
N MET A 1 -5.67 2.46 -12.29
CA MET A 1 -4.62 1.43 -12.07
C MET A 1 -3.25 2.04 -11.78
N LEU A 2 -2.60 2.74 -12.72
CA LEU A 2 -1.28 3.36 -12.49
C LEU A 2 -1.24 4.31 -11.28
N GLN A 3 -2.29 5.12 -11.10
CA GLN A 3 -2.41 6.01 -9.96
C GLN A 3 -2.48 5.26 -8.62
N HIS A 4 -3.19 4.13 -8.55
CA HIS A 4 -3.24 3.30 -7.34
C HIS A 4 -1.88 2.65 -7.05
N ALA A 5 -1.16 2.20 -8.08
CA ALA A 5 0.20 1.69 -7.92
C ALA A 5 1.16 2.77 -7.38
N MET A 6 1.06 4.02 -7.85
CA MET A 6 1.84 5.14 -7.32
C MET A 6 1.49 5.45 -5.85
N THR A 7 0.21 5.39 -5.48
CA THR A 7 -0.21 5.58 -4.08
C THR A 7 0.35 4.48 -3.19
N ILE A 8 0.26 3.22 -3.60
CA ILE A 8 0.83 2.09 -2.85
C ILE A 8 2.34 2.26 -2.70
N ARG A 9 3.04 2.64 -3.78
CA ARG A 9 4.48 2.87 -3.73
C ARG A 9 4.86 3.97 -2.75
N LYS A 10 4.14 5.10 -2.79
CA LYS A 10 4.35 6.20 -1.85
C LYS A 10 4.26 5.73 -0.40
N TRP A 11 3.24 4.93 -0.05
CA TRP A 11 3.10 4.45 1.33
C TRP A 11 4.23 3.49 1.75
N ILE A 12 4.70 2.65 0.81
CA ILE A 12 5.84 1.74 1.05
C ILE A 12 7.12 2.55 1.25
N ASP A 13 7.35 3.58 0.45
CA ASP A 13 8.52 4.46 0.57
C ASP A 13 8.51 5.22 1.90
N GLU A 14 7.35 5.77 2.32
CA GLU A 14 7.19 6.43 3.62
C GLU A 14 7.51 5.47 4.78
N LEU A 15 7.03 4.23 4.72
CA LEU A 15 7.35 3.20 5.73
C LEU A 15 8.84 2.87 5.76
N ASN A 16 9.45 2.70 4.59
CA ASN A 16 10.87 2.41 4.49
C ASN A 16 11.70 3.58 5.04
N GLU A 17 11.43 4.82 4.65
CA GLU A 17 12.14 6.00 5.17
C GLU A 17 12.09 6.08 6.69
N LEU A 18 10.92 5.79 7.29
CA LEU A 18 10.75 5.75 8.74
C LEU A 18 11.52 4.59 9.39
N ALA A 19 11.55 3.42 8.74
CA ALA A 19 12.32 2.26 9.21
C ALA A 19 13.81 2.54 9.26
N TRP A 20 14.33 3.22 8.22
CA TRP A 20 15.72 3.64 8.15
C TRP A 20 16.05 4.72 9.18
N SER A 21 15.08 5.56 9.53
CA SER A 21 15.23 6.66 10.48
C SER A 21 15.09 6.26 11.95
N ASN A 22 14.79 4.98 12.23
CA ASN A 22 14.62 4.41 13.57
C ASN A 22 13.64 5.24 14.45
N VAL A 23 12.56 5.70 13.83
CA VAL A 23 11.56 6.58 14.47
C VAL A 23 10.67 5.75 15.40
N PRO A 24 10.41 6.19 16.64
CA PRO A 24 9.60 5.44 17.61
C PRO A 24 8.13 5.25 17.22
N ASP A 25 7.68 5.81 16.10
CA ASP A 25 6.29 5.79 15.62
C ASP A 25 6.07 4.86 14.41
N ILE A 26 7.05 4.00 14.12
CA ILE A 26 6.99 3.09 12.97
C ILE A 26 5.86 2.07 13.08
N GLU A 27 5.54 1.59 14.28
CA GLU A 27 4.43 0.65 14.49
C GLU A 27 3.10 1.29 14.11
N HIS A 28 2.85 2.53 14.56
CA HIS A 28 1.64 3.25 14.21
C HIS A 28 1.53 3.50 12.70
N LYS A 29 2.64 3.87 12.06
CA LYS A 29 2.69 4.05 10.60
C LYS A 29 2.46 2.77 9.83
N HIS A 30 2.94 1.64 10.36
CA HIS A 30 2.69 0.32 9.80
C HIS A 30 1.21 -0.08 9.93
N GLU A 31 0.56 0.25 11.05
CA GLU A 31 -0.89 0.07 11.22
C GLU A 31 -1.70 0.94 10.26
N GLU A 32 -1.34 2.22 10.10
CA GLU A 32 -1.96 3.12 9.13
C GLU A 32 -1.83 2.57 7.70
N TYR A 33 -0.65 2.06 7.32
CA TYR A 33 -0.44 1.43 6.03
C TYR A 33 -1.35 0.22 5.82
N ILE A 34 -1.45 -0.68 6.79
CA ILE A 34 -2.33 -1.86 6.70
C ILE A 34 -3.80 -1.42 6.53
N ALA A 35 -4.23 -0.42 7.30
CA ALA A 35 -5.59 0.12 7.21
C ALA A 35 -5.85 0.71 5.81
N ASN A 36 -4.93 1.53 5.31
CA ASN A 36 -5.00 2.15 3.99
C ASN A 36 -5.04 1.12 2.86
N MET A 37 -4.21 0.06 2.94
CA MET A 37 -4.21 -1.04 1.97
C MET A 37 -5.52 -1.83 2.00
N SER A 38 -6.08 -2.07 3.18
CA SER A 38 -7.36 -2.75 3.36
C SER A 38 -8.51 -1.93 2.75
N THR A 39 -8.55 -0.63 3.02
CA THR A 39 -9.55 0.29 2.45
C THR A 39 -9.44 0.36 0.93
N LEU A 40 -8.23 0.50 0.39
CA LEU A 40 -8.02 0.52 -1.05
C LEU A 40 -8.45 -0.79 -1.71
N PHE A 41 -8.13 -1.94 -1.09
CA PHE A 41 -8.58 -3.23 -1.59
C PHE A 41 -10.12 -3.32 -1.62
N GLN A 42 -10.80 -2.91 -0.55
CA GLN A 42 -12.27 -2.92 -0.50
C GLN A 42 -12.89 -2.03 -1.57
N GLN A 43 -12.35 -0.82 -1.79
CA GLN A 43 -12.81 0.09 -2.84
C GLN A 43 -12.63 -0.54 -4.22
N LEU A 44 -11.45 -1.08 -4.52
CA LEU A 44 -11.17 -1.69 -5.81
C LEU A 44 -11.96 -2.99 -6.02
N GLN A 45 -12.25 -3.72 -4.95
CA GLN A 45 -13.13 -4.88 -4.98
C GLN A 45 -14.56 -4.48 -5.35
N GLN A 46 -15.09 -3.40 -4.77
CA GLN A 46 -16.44 -2.92 -5.04
C GLN A 46 -16.57 -2.30 -6.44
N GLU A 47 -15.60 -1.47 -6.86
CA GLU A 47 -15.67 -0.75 -8.13
C GLU A 47 -15.32 -1.62 -9.34
N TYR A 48 -14.33 -2.51 -9.20
CA TYR A 48 -13.76 -3.25 -10.33
C TYR A 48 -13.85 -4.78 -10.18
N GLY A 49 -14.46 -5.28 -9.10
CA GLY A 49 -14.47 -6.73 -8.81
C GLY A 49 -13.07 -7.28 -8.54
N MET A 50 -12.13 -6.43 -8.08
CA MET A 50 -10.73 -6.81 -7.89
C MET A 50 -10.58 -7.98 -6.91
N THR A 51 -9.89 -9.03 -7.35
CA THR A 51 -9.57 -10.18 -6.49
C THR A 51 -8.30 -9.94 -5.68
N LYS A 52 -8.08 -10.73 -4.62
CA LYS A 52 -6.83 -10.68 -3.84
C LYS A 52 -5.58 -10.91 -4.71
N GLN A 53 -5.66 -11.77 -5.73
CA GLN A 53 -4.56 -12.02 -6.65
C GLN A 53 -4.25 -10.78 -7.51
N MET A 54 -5.28 -10.12 -8.04
CA MET A 54 -5.10 -8.89 -8.82
C MET A 54 -4.53 -7.75 -7.96
N PHE A 55 -4.98 -7.65 -6.71
CA PHE A 55 -4.44 -6.67 -5.76
C PHE A 55 -2.98 -6.97 -5.38
N SER A 56 -2.62 -8.25 -5.18
CA SER A 56 -1.22 -8.65 -4.98
C SER A 56 -0.35 -8.23 -6.16
N ALA A 57 -0.79 -8.50 -7.39
CA ALA A 57 -0.07 -8.11 -8.60
C ALA A 57 0.09 -6.58 -8.72
N LEU A 58 -0.93 -5.80 -8.32
CA LEU A 58 -0.85 -4.34 -8.27
C LEU A 58 0.19 -3.86 -7.24
N THR A 59 0.26 -4.54 -6.09
CA THR A 59 1.21 -4.22 -5.02
C THR A 59 2.64 -4.57 -5.45
N GLU A 60 2.84 -5.71 -6.12
CA GLU A 60 4.12 -6.09 -6.73
C GLU A 60 4.52 -5.10 -7.83
N GLN A 61 3.59 -4.67 -8.67
CA GLN A 61 3.87 -3.65 -9.68
C GLN A 61 4.34 -2.35 -9.02
N ALA A 62 3.70 -1.91 -7.93
CA ALA A 62 4.09 -0.72 -7.19
C ALA A 62 5.55 -0.80 -6.65
N LEU A 63 5.99 -2.00 -6.23
CA LEU A 63 7.37 -2.24 -5.78
C LEU A 63 8.41 -2.16 -6.93
N THR A 64 7.97 -2.24 -8.18
CA THR A 64 8.85 -2.22 -9.36
C THR A 64 8.85 -0.89 -10.12
N LEU A 65 8.00 0.06 -9.71
CA LEU A 65 8.03 1.46 -10.18
C LEU A 65 9.24 2.21 -9.62
#